data_AF-A0A3B9DVE0-F1
#
_entry.id   AF-A0A3B9DVE0-F1
#
_cell.length_a   1.000
_cell.length_b   1.000
_cell.length_c   1.000
_cell.angle_alpha   90.00
_cell.angle_beta   90.00
_cell.angle_gamma   90.00
#
_symmetry.space_group_name_H-M   'P 1'
#
loop_
_entity.id
_entity.type
_entity.pdbx_description
1 polymer ?
#
loop_
_entity_poly.entity_id
_entity_poly.type
_entity_poly.pdbx_seq_one_letter_code
_entity_poly.pdbx_strand_id
1 'polypeptide(L)'
;MWFLELIGILIAIVVVVWAMDHLKEIGCTVAGIIILIALYWLISDHIDGIIEFIKELPGYFFMLFKYGFIVLVIFGILSIFEGSVLERKEKRLQNNEDKLFQALRNTFSEKDIGYIRREDALDMFSRYANKDYPAGKNFQDMLFGFIDDFEQQNFRKNTTWAEPYVQYIIRMCGRSLRQLLQEVDGPLKHFAHTTPDEKLLSDALNGYIQKKGTDTPAILKNTLLNDGIILYQPTEYGIRLYNKTLGHSESEEIDFDNL
;
A
#
# COMPACT_ATOMS: atom_id res chain seq x y z
N MET A 1 -36.60 -41.50 21.19
CA MET A 1 -37.39 -40.36 20.67
C MET A 1 -36.66 -39.04 20.92
N TRP A 2 -36.33 -38.72 22.17
CA TRP A 2 -35.58 -37.54 22.61
C TRP A 2 -34.27 -37.19 21.87
N PHE A 3 -33.49 -38.19 21.42
CA PHE A 3 -32.22 -37.93 20.72
C PHE A 3 -32.45 -37.32 19.32
N LEU A 4 -33.54 -37.68 18.65
CA LEU A 4 -33.91 -37.12 17.34
C LEU A 4 -34.41 -35.68 17.45
N GLU A 5 -35.07 -35.34 18.56
CA GLU A 5 -35.55 -33.99 18.85
C GLU A 5 -34.41 -33.04 19.21
N LEU A 6 -33.44 -33.50 20.01
CA LEU A 6 -32.20 -32.76 20.30
C LEU A 6 -31.36 -32.52 19.03
N ILE A 7 -31.27 -33.52 18.15
CA ILE A 7 -30.64 -33.39 16.84
C ILE A 7 -31.40 -32.38 15.98
N GLY A 8 -32.74 -32.40 15.99
CA GLY A 8 -33.58 -31.46 15.24
C GLY A 8 -33.34 -30.00 15.66
N ILE A 9 -33.27 -29.74 16.98
CA ILE A 9 -32.97 -28.41 17.52
C ILE A 9 -31.54 -27.99 17.17
N LEU A 10 -30.57 -28.90 17.27
CA LEU A 10 -29.18 -28.60 16.92
C LEU A 10 -29.02 -28.28 15.42
N ILE A 11 -29.71 -29.03 14.56
CA ILE A 11 -29.74 -28.78 13.11
C ILE A 11 -30.41 -27.43 12.83
N ALA A 12 -31.52 -27.10 13.50
CA ALA A 12 -32.18 -25.81 13.34
C ALA A 12 -31.24 -24.65 13.74
N ILE A 13 -30.49 -24.78 14.84
CA ILE A 13 -29.50 -23.78 15.26
C ILE A 13 -28.37 -23.65 14.22
N VAL A 14 -27.84 -24.75 13.70
CA VAL A 14 -26.78 -24.74 12.68
C VAL A 14 -27.26 -24.09 11.38
N VAL A 15 -28.49 -24.37 10.94
CA VAL A 15 -29.11 -23.77 9.75
C VAL A 15 -29.33 -22.27 9.95
N VAL A 16 -29.73 -21.83 11.15
CA VAL A 16 -29.91 -20.41 11.49
C VAL A 16 -28.58 -19.67 11.49
N VAL A 17 -27.54 -20.24 12.11
CA VAL A 17 -26.19 -19.64 12.11
C VAL A 17 -25.65 -19.53 10.68
N TRP A 18 -25.84 -20.58 9.86
CA TRP A 18 -25.43 -20.57 8.45
C TRP A 18 -26.20 -19.53 7.62
N ALA A 19 -27.51 -19.39 7.84
CA ALA A 19 -28.34 -18.41 7.13
C ALA A 19 -28.01 -16.95 7.53
N MET A 20 -27.67 -16.71 8.79
CA MET A 20 -27.24 -15.38 9.28
C MET A 20 -25.89 -14.95 8.69
N ASP A 21 -25.00 -15.91 8.40
CA ASP A 21 -23.68 -15.64 7.83
C ASP A 21 -23.73 -15.35 6.31
N HIS A 22 -24.82 -15.72 5.64
CA HIS A 22 -24.98 -15.58 4.18
C HIS A 22 -25.94 -14.46 3.72
N LEU A 23 -26.69 -13.81 4.60
CA LEU A 23 -27.66 -12.77 4.24
C LEU A 23 -27.16 -11.36 4.62
N LYS A 24 -26.93 -10.51 3.62
CA LYS A 24 -26.42 -9.14 3.79
C LYS A 24 -27.39 -8.18 4.51
N GLU A 25 -26.84 -7.52 5.53
CA GLU A 25 -27.16 -6.27 6.25
C GLU A 25 -28.61 -5.84 6.59
N ILE A 26 -29.62 -6.03 5.74
CA ILE A 26 -31.01 -5.58 6.03
C ILE A 26 -31.93 -6.78 6.31
N GLY A 27 -31.59 -7.95 5.77
CA GLY A 27 -32.30 -9.19 6.04
C GLY A 27 -32.13 -9.69 7.48
N CYS A 28 -31.02 -9.37 8.16
CA CYS A 28 -30.70 -9.98 9.47
C CYS A 28 -31.62 -9.57 10.62
N THR A 29 -32.15 -8.34 10.63
CA THR A 29 -33.06 -7.90 11.70
C THR A 29 -34.45 -8.50 11.51
N VAL A 30 -34.98 -8.48 10.28
CA VAL A 30 -36.30 -9.03 9.96
C VAL A 30 -36.27 -10.56 10.00
N ALA A 31 -35.26 -11.21 9.41
CA ALA A 31 -35.09 -12.66 9.48
C ALA A 31 -34.78 -13.11 10.91
N GLY A 32 -33.98 -12.36 11.68
CA GLY A 32 -33.74 -12.65 13.10
C GLY A 32 -35.02 -12.58 13.94
N ILE A 33 -35.89 -11.60 13.70
CA ILE A 33 -37.21 -11.49 14.36
C ILE A 33 -38.14 -12.62 13.92
N ILE A 34 -38.21 -12.95 12.62
CA ILE A 34 -39.03 -14.05 12.11
C ILE A 34 -38.55 -15.41 12.66
N ILE A 35 -37.24 -15.62 12.75
CA ILE A 35 -36.63 -16.82 13.33
C ILE A 35 -36.90 -16.88 14.83
N LEU A 36 -36.83 -15.77 15.57
CA LEU A 36 -37.20 -15.72 17.00
C LEU A 36 -38.70 -16.01 17.22
N ILE A 37 -39.57 -15.51 16.35
CA ILE A 37 -41.01 -15.81 16.37
C ILE A 37 -41.25 -17.29 16.04
N ALA A 38 -40.56 -17.83 15.01
CA ALA A 38 -40.64 -19.23 14.64
C ALA A 38 -40.08 -20.16 15.75
N LEU A 39 -38.98 -19.79 16.40
CA LEU A 39 -38.45 -20.49 17.57
C LEU A 39 -39.43 -20.41 18.74
N TYR A 40 -40.04 -19.25 18.99
CA TYR A 40 -41.06 -19.10 20.04
C TYR A 40 -42.28 -19.98 19.77
N TRP A 41 -42.75 -20.05 18.52
CA TRP A 41 -43.84 -20.93 18.11
C TRP A 41 -43.45 -22.41 18.18
N LEU A 42 -42.27 -22.79 17.69
CA LEU A 42 -41.76 -24.16 17.74
C LEU A 42 -41.55 -24.62 19.20
N ILE A 43 -41.04 -23.74 20.05
CA ILE A 43 -40.94 -23.95 21.49
C ILE A 43 -42.34 -24.05 22.09
N SER A 44 -43.29 -23.18 21.73
CA SER A 44 -44.67 -23.21 22.24
C SER A 44 -45.43 -24.48 21.86
N ASP A 45 -45.24 -25.01 20.65
CA ASP A 45 -45.93 -26.20 20.13
C ASP A 45 -45.35 -27.50 20.73
N HIS A 46 -44.04 -27.50 21.04
CA HIS A 46 -43.39 -28.61 21.75
C HIS A 46 -43.38 -28.45 23.27
N ILE A 47 -43.77 -27.28 23.78
CA ILE A 47 -43.92 -26.98 25.21
C ILE A 47 -45.01 -27.84 25.82
N ASP A 48 -46.05 -28.27 25.09
CA ASP A 48 -47.09 -29.12 25.68
C ASP A 48 -46.55 -30.51 26.08
N GLY A 49 -45.69 -31.13 25.26
CA GLY A 49 -45.01 -32.39 25.59
C GLY A 49 -43.87 -32.22 26.61
N ILE A 50 -43.20 -31.06 26.61
CA ILE A 50 -42.17 -30.74 27.60
C ILE A 50 -42.81 -30.36 28.96
N ILE A 51 -43.97 -29.69 29.00
CA ILE A 51 -44.74 -29.35 30.21
C ILE A 51 -45.22 -30.61 30.93
N GLU A 52 -45.66 -31.61 30.18
CA GLU A 52 -46.13 -32.90 30.74
C GLU A 52 -44.97 -33.64 31.43
N PHE A 53 -43.77 -33.61 30.84
CA PHE A 53 -42.53 -34.12 31.44
C PHE A 53 -41.98 -33.24 32.58
N ILE A 54 -42.16 -31.92 32.52
CA ILE A 54 -41.74 -30.95 33.55
C ILE A 54 -42.57 -31.07 34.83
N LYS A 55 -43.85 -31.49 34.75
CA LYS A 55 -44.68 -31.75 35.93
C LYS A 55 -44.17 -32.91 36.80
N GLU A 56 -43.37 -33.81 36.23
CA GLU A 56 -42.77 -34.95 36.97
C GLU A 56 -41.41 -34.61 37.62
N LEU A 57 -40.77 -33.50 37.25
CA LEU A 57 -39.51 -33.06 37.85
C LEU A 57 -39.75 -32.12 39.03
N PRO A 58 -39.02 -32.25 40.15
CA PRO A 58 -39.13 -31.32 41.27
C PRO A 58 -38.81 -29.90 40.77
N GLY A 59 -39.74 -28.96 40.99
CA GLY A 59 -39.80 -27.64 40.32
C GLY A 59 -38.55 -26.76 40.38
N TYR A 60 -37.56 -27.12 41.21
CA TYR A 60 -36.24 -26.50 41.25
C TYR A 60 -35.41 -26.76 39.98
N PHE A 61 -35.49 -27.96 39.38
CA PHE A 61 -34.75 -28.30 38.15
C PHE A 61 -35.27 -27.54 36.92
N PHE A 62 -36.58 -27.31 36.85
CA PHE A 62 -37.20 -26.54 35.76
C PHE A 62 -36.74 -25.07 35.77
N MET A 63 -36.69 -24.44 36.94
CA MET A 63 -36.15 -23.08 37.06
C MET A 63 -34.69 -23.02 36.64
N LEU A 64 -33.84 -23.96 37.11
CA LEU A 64 -32.43 -24.01 36.74
C LEU A 64 -32.21 -24.15 35.23
N PHE A 65 -32.97 -25.03 34.56
CA PHE A 65 -32.86 -25.21 33.10
C PHE A 65 -33.29 -23.96 32.33
N LYS A 66 -34.40 -23.33 32.72
CA LYS A 66 -34.87 -22.08 32.11
C LYS A 66 -33.85 -20.95 32.25
N TYR A 67 -33.27 -20.77 33.43
CA TYR A 67 -32.23 -19.76 33.65
C TYR A 67 -30.93 -20.09 32.88
N GLY A 68 -30.51 -21.35 32.85
CA GLY A 68 -29.32 -21.79 32.10
C GLY A 68 -29.45 -21.55 30.59
N PHE A 69 -30.62 -21.83 30.02
CA PHE A 69 -30.90 -21.56 28.61
C PHE A 69 -30.90 -20.06 28.29
N ILE A 70 -31.52 -19.23 29.14
CA ILE A 70 -31.51 -17.76 28.98
C ILE A 70 -30.08 -17.21 29.00
N VAL A 71 -29.23 -17.70 29.93
CA VAL A 71 -27.83 -17.28 30.02
C VAL A 71 -27.04 -17.66 28.76
N LEU A 72 -27.24 -18.88 28.22
CA LEU A 72 -26.58 -19.31 26.99
C LEU A 72 -26.98 -18.47 25.77
N VAL A 73 -28.27 -18.14 25.64
CA VAL A 73 -28.76 -17.27 24.56
C VAL A 73 -28.17 -15.86 24.67
N ILE A 74 -28.14 -15.29 25.88
CA ILE A 74 -27.50 -13.97 26.11
C ILE A 74 -26.02 -14.01 25.74
N PHE A 75 -25.29 -15.06 26.15
CA PHE A 75 -23.87 -15.20 25.84
C PHE A 75 -23.60 -15.36 24.33
N GLY A 76 -24.46 -16.09 23.62
CA GLY A 76 -24.41 -16.21 22.16
C GLY A 76 -24.62 -14.86 21.45
N ILE A 77 -25.62 -14.09 21.88
CA ILE A 77 -25.89 -12.75 21.32
C ILE A 77 -24.72 -11.79 21.59
N LEU A 78 -24.16 -11.81 22.80
CA LEU A 78 -23.00 -10.97 23.15
C LEU A 78 -21.78 -11.31 22.29
N SER A 79 -21.48 -12.59 22.10
CA SER A 79 -20.37 -13.06 21.26
C SER A 79 -20.50 -12.59 19.79
N ILE A 80 -21.71 -12.68 19.22
CA ILE A 80 -21.99 -12.21 17.85
C ILE A 80 -21.83 -10.69 17.76
N PHE A 81 -22.33 -9.96 18.76
CA PHE A 81 -22.23 -8.51 18.81
C PHE A 81 -20.76 -8.06 18.88
N GLU A 82 -19.96 -8.66 19.77
CA GLU A 82 -18.52 -8.40 19.89
C GLU A 82 -17.79 -8.66 18.57
N GLY A 83 -18.06 -9.80 17.91
CA GLY A 83 -17.49 -10.11 16.59
C GLY A 83 -17.81 -9.05 15.54
N SER A 84 -19.07 -8.61 15.47
CA SER A 84 -19.50 -7.58 14.51
C SER A 84 -18.86 -6.21 14.77
N VAL A 85 -18.63 -5.85 16.03
CA VAL A 85 -17.97 -4.60 16.42
C VAL A 85 -16.49 -4.64 16.03
N LEU A 86 -15.82 -5.77 16.25
CA LEU A 86 -14.43 -5.98 15.84
C LEU A 86 -14.28 -5.90 14.32
N GLU A 87 -15.13 -6.58 13.57
CA GLU A 87 -15.10 -6.56 12.09
C GLU A 87 -15.32 -5.14 11.54
N ARG A 88 -16.29 -4.40 12.10
CA ARG A 88 -16.53 -2.99 11.72
C ARG A 88 -15.34 -2.10 12.03
N LYS A 89 -14.70 -2.31 13.17
CA LYS A 89 -13.49 -1.57 13.55
C LYS A 89 -12.38 -1.85 12.55
N GLU A 90 -12.11 -3.12 12.24
CA GLU A 90 -11.07 -3.51 11.28
C GLU A 90 -11.31 -2.92 9.89
N LYS A 91 -12.54 -3.02 9.36
CA LYS A 91 -12.91 -2.40 8.06
C LYS A 91 -12.69 -0.88 8.07
N ARG A 92 -12.97 -0.21 9.20
CA ARG A 92 -12.71 1.24 9.34
C ARG A 92 -11.21 1.56 9.30
N LEU A 93 -10.38 0.75 9.97
CA LEU A 93 -8.93 0.91 9.97
C LEU A 93 -8.35 0.72 8.56
N GLN A 94 -8.79 -0.34 7.85
CA GLN A 94 -8.38 -0.60 6.46
C GLN A 94 -8.79 0.54 5.52
N ASN A 95 -10.03 1.04 5.64
CA ASN A 95 -10.50 2.17 4.82
C ASN A 95 -9.70 3.47 5.07
N ASN A 96 -9.20 3.70 6.29
CA ASN A 96 -8.33 4.84 6.57
C ASN A 96 -6.98 4.72 5.87
N GLU A 97 -6.40 3.51 5.87
CA GLU A 97 -5.17 3.18 5.15
C GLU A 97 -5.36 3.38 3.63
N ASP A 98 -6.41 2.82 3.05
CA ASP A 98 -6.69 2.93 1.61
C ASP A 98 -6.85 4.39 1.17
N LYS A 99 -7.57 5.18 1.96
CA LYS A 99 -7.75 6.63 1.70
C LYS A 99 -6.45 7.41 1.78
N LEU A 100 -5.52 7.01 2.65
CA LEU A 100 -4.19 7.61 2.71
C LEU A 100 -3.42 7.26 1.43
N PHE A 101 -3.30 5.98 1.08
CA PHE A 101 -2.57 5.55 -0.12
C PHE A 101 -3.18 6.08 -1.42
N GLN A 102 -4.50 6.21 -1.50
CA GLN A 102 -5.15 6.84 -2.64
C GLN A 102 -4.78 8.32 -2.74
N ALA A 103 -4.80 9.06 -1.62
CA ALA A 103 -4.42 10.46 -1.62
C ALA A 103 -2.93 10.65 -1.95
N LEU A 104 -2.06 9.78 -1.44
CA LEU A 104 -0.63 9.77 -1.78
C LEU A 104 -0.44 9.57 -3.29
N ARG A 105 -1.04 8.50 -3.85
CA ARG A 105 -0.94 8.22 -5.29
C ARG A 105 -1.41 9.40 -6.14
N ASN A 106 -2.60 9.93 -5.89
CA ASN A 106 -3.12 11.05 -6.67
C ASN A 106 -2.22 12.29 -6.57
N THR A 107 -1.73 12.61 -5.37
CA THR A 107 -0.90 13.79 -5.16
C THR A 107 0.45 13.66 -5.88
N PHE A 108 1.09 12.50 -5.77
CA PHE A 108 2.41 12.26 -6.36
C PHE A 108 2.38 11.89 -7.85
N SER A 109 1.23 11.49 -8.40
CA SER A 109 1.08 11.25 -9.84
C SER A 109 0.69 12.49 -10.64
N GLU A 110 -0.07 13.41 -10.04
CA GLU A 110 -0.65 14.57 -10.75
C GLU A 110 0.17 15.85 -10.61
N LYS A 111 1.04 15.93 -9.60
CA LYS A 111 1.76 17.17 -9.29
C LYS A 111 3.27 17.03 -9.52
N ASP A 112 3.83 18.05 -10.15
CA ASP A 112 5.26 18.32 -10.19
C ASP A 112 5.71 18.83 -8.82
N ILE A 113 6.11 17.90 -7.95
CA ILE A 113 6.46 18.22 -6.54
C ILE A 113 7.96 18.42 -6.37
N GLY A 114 8.77 17.56 -6.98
CA GLY A 114 10.23 17.57 -6.81
C GLY A 114 10.67 17.37 -5.36
N TYR A 115 11.69 18.11 -4.93
CA TYR A 115 12.21 18.01 -3.56
C TYR A 115 11.18 18.46 -2.51
N ILE A 116 10.86 17.56 -1.58
CA ILE A 116 9.98 17.85 -0.45
C ILE A 116 10.65 17.51 0.88
N ARG A 117 10.58 18.43 1.84
CA ARG A 117 11.05 18.16 3.21
C ARG A 117 10.03 17.29 3.94
N ARG A 118 10.50 16.48 4.88
CA ARG A 118 9.63 15.55 5.62
C ARG A 118 8.53 16.28 6.38
N GLU A 119 8.83 17.45 6.91
CA GLU A 119 7.89 18.31 7.64
C GLU A 119 6.78 18.84 6.71
N ASP A 120 7.13 19.27 5.50
CA ASP A 120 6.17 19.76 4.51
C ASP A 120 5.26 18.63 4.03
N ALA A 121 5.79 17.41 3.88
CA ALA A 121 5.00 16.23 3.57
C ALA A 121 4.00 15.89 4.69
N LEU A 122 4.42 16.00 5.96
CA LEU A 122 3.52 15.79 7.10
C LEU A 122 2.40 16.82 7.13
N ASP A 123 2.71 18.09 6.85
CA ASP A 123 1.70 19.16 6.81
C ASP A 123 0.67 18.92 5.69
N MET A 124 1.15 18.54 4.50
CA MET A 124 0.30 18.26 3.33
C MET A 124 -0.71 17.12 3.58
N PHE A 125 -0.34 16.13 4.39
CA PHE A 125 -1.17 14.98 4.73
C PHE A 125 -1.68 14.99 6.18
N SER A 126 -1.59 16.13 6.88
CA SER A 126 -1.94 16.29 8.30
C SER A 126 -3.35 15.81 8.67
N ARG A 127 -4.32 15.93 7.75
CA ARG A 127 -5.69 15.41 7.91
C ARG A 127 -5.79 13.89 8.11
N TYR A 128 -4.72 13.15 7.83
CA TYR A 128 -4.63 11.70 8.04
C TYR A 128 -3.87 11.34 9.32
N ALA A 129 -3.14 12.29 9.94
CA ALA A 129 -2.28 12.02 11.10
C ALA A 129 -3.05 11.52 12.33
N ASN A 130 -4.26 12.04 12.57
CA ASN A 130 -5.06 11.70 13.75
C ASN A 130 -6.03 10.52 13.53
N LYS A 131 -5.79 9.68 12.51
CA LYS A 131 -6.63 8.52 12.22
C LYS A 131 -6.04 7.25 12.80
N ASP A 132 -6.91 6.33 13.18
CA ASP A 132 -6.52 4.98 13.57
C ASP A 132 -6.22 4.13 12.33
N TYR A 133 -5.17 3.33 12.43
CA TYR A 133 -4.68 2.43 11.38
C TYR A 133 -4.59 0.98 11.88
N PRO A 134 -4.45 -0.01 10.98
CA PRO A 134 -4.27 -1.40 11.38
C PRO A 134 -3.07 -1.58 12.32
N ALA A 135 -3.11 -2.65 13.13
CA ALA A 135 -2.08 -2.92 14.13
C ALA A 135 -0.67 -2.95 13.51
N GLY A 136 0.28 -2.27 14.16
CA GLY A 136 1.66 -2.18 13.69
C GLY A 136 1.92 -1.18 12.56
N LYS A 137 0.91 -0.43 12.11
CA LYS A 137 1.07 0.65 11.13
C LYS A 137 0.84 2.01 11.79
N ASN A 138 1.70 2.98 11.49
CA ASN A 138 1.50 4.36 11.88
C ASN A 138 1.53 5.27 10.64
N PHE A 139 0.90 6.45 10.76
CA PHE A 139 0.77 7.41 9.66
C PHE A 139 2.12 7.82 9.06
N GLN A 140 3.12 8.12 9.91
CA GLN A 140 4.40 8.63 9.46
C GLN A 140 5.18 7.58 8.66
N ASP A 141 5.22 6.33 9.15
CA ASP A 141 5.88 5.22 8.48
C ASP A 141 5.23 4.90 7.14
N MET A 142 3.90 4.94 7.06
CA MET A 142 3.20 4.74 5.78
C MET A 142 3.47 5.89 4.80
N LEU A 143 3.46 7.14 5.27
CA LEU A 143 3.74 8.32 4.45
C LEU A 143 5.17 8.28 3.91
N PHE A 144 6.16 8.15 4.79
CA PHE A 144 7.56 8.17 4.39
C PHE A 144 7.96 6.89 3.67
N GLY A 145 7.43 5.73 4.06
CA GLY A 145 7.63 4.50 3.30
C GLY A 145 7.16 4.63 1.85
N PHE A 146 5.99 5.24 1.62
CA PHE A 146 5.53 5.51 0.25
C PHE A 146 6.47 6.45 -0.51
N ILE A 147 6.89 7.56 0.09
CA ILE A 147 7.77 8.54 -0.58
C ILE A 147 9.15 7.93 -0.86
N ASP A 148 9.70 7.18 0.09
CA ASP A 148 11.00 6.50 -0.06
C ASP A 148 10.92 5.42 -1.15
N ASP A 149 9.84 4.64 -1.22
CA ASP A 149 9.60 3.68 -2.30
C ASP A 149 9.46 4.37 -3.67
N PHE A 150 8.77 5.51 -3.72
CA PHE A 150 8.61 6.30 -4.93
C PHE A 150 9.95 6.89 -5.41
N GLU A 151 10.76 7.43 -4.50
CA GLU A 151 12.12 7.90 -4.80
C GLU A 151 13.00 6.74 -5.30
N GLN A 152 12.94 5.58 -4.65
CA GLN A 152 13.71 4.42 -5.07
C GLN A 152 13.37 3.96 -6.49
N GLN A 153 12.08 3.92 -6.83
CA GLN A 153 11.62 3.51 -8.15
C GLN A 153 12.07 4.50 -9.23
N ASN A 154 11.95 5.80 -8.98
CA ASN A 154 12.22 6.83 -9.98
C ASN A 154 13.70 7.20 -10.12
N PHE A 155 14.49 7.11 -9.04
CA PHE A 155 15.87 7.63 -9.02
C PHE A 155 16.96 6.60 -8.70
N ARG A 156 16.71 5.64 -7.82
CA ARG A 156 17.76 4.69 -7.38
C ARG A 156 17.84 3.45 -8.26
N LYS A 157 16.68 2.89 -8.61
CA LYS A 157 16.58 1.70 -9.48
C LYS A 157 16.63 2.06 -10.96
N ASN A 158 16.07 3.21 -11.32
CA ASN A 158 16.17 3.75 -12.66
C ASN A 158 17.55 4.37 -12.85
N THR A 159 18.29 3.96 -13.88
CA THR A 159 19.62 4.52 -14.20
C THR A 159 19.57 5.59 -15.27
N THR A 160 18.43 5.77 -15.94
CA THR A 160 18.28 6.65 -17.11
C THR A 160 17.57 7.96 -16.80
N TRP A 161 17.10 8.19 -15.56
CA TRP A 161 16.43 9.45 -15.22
C TRP A 161 17.38 10.66 -15.34
N ALA A 162 18.68 10.46 -15.14
CA ALA A 162 19.67 11.55 -15.21
C ALA A 162 20.02 11.94 -16.65
N GLU A 163 19.48 11.24 -17.63
CA GLU A 163 19.77 11.38 -19.05
C GLU A 163 19.57 12.81 -19.61
N PRO A 164 18.49 13.53 -19.28
CA PRO A 164 18.30 14.91 -19.75
C PRO A 164 19.43 15.85 -19.29
N TYR A 165 19.97 15.63 -18.09
CA TYR A 165 21.09 16.42 -17.57
C TYR A 165 22.39 16.09 -18.32
N VAL A 166 22.65 14.81 -18.60
CA VAL A 166 23.84 14.37 -19.36
C VAL A 166 23.82 14.94 -20.77
N GLN A 167 22.68 14.87 -21.46
CA GLN A 167 22.49 15.47 -22.78
C GLN A 167 22.74 16.97 -22.76
N TYR A 168 22.27 17.67 -21.73
CA TYR A 168 22.49 19.10 -21.58
C TYR A 168 23.98 19.44 -21.35
N ILE A 169 24.69 18.67 -20.52
CA ILE A 169 26.15 18.80 -20.31
C ILE A 169 26.89 18.65 -21.64
N ILE A 170 26.52 17.67 -22.46
CA ILE A 170 27.15 17.40 -23.75
C ILE A 170 26.91 18.56 -24.72
N ARG A 171 25.66 19.03 -24.82
CA ARG A 171 25.30 20.16 -25.69
C ARG A 171 26.02 21.46 -25.31
N MET A 172 26.16 21.71 -24.02
CA MET A 172 26.77 22.94 -23.50
C MET A 172 28.29 22.84 -23.27
N CYS A 173 28.89 21.69 -23.56
CA CYS A 173 30.31 21.40 -23.32
C CYS A 173 30.77 21.61 -21.86
N GLY A 174 29.86 21.45 -20.90
CA GLY A 174 30.16 21.43 -19.47
C GLY A 174 29.30 22.35 -18.60
N ARG A 175 28.91 21.83 -17.42
CA ARG A 175 28.08 22.54 -16.43
C ARG A 175 28.37 22.07 -15.00
N SER A 176 28.15 22.96 -14.04
CA SER A 176 28.14 22.63 -12.61
C SER A 176 26.77 22.08 -12.18
N LEU A 177 26.70 21.36 -11.05
CA LEU A 177 25.43 20.84 -10.50
C LEU A 177 24.38 21.93 -10.35
N ARG A 178 24.77 23.08 -9.77
CA ARG A 178 23.86 24.20 -9.55
C ARG A 178 23.27 24.75 -10.85
N GLN A 179 24.09 24.87 -11.90
CA GLN A 179 23.60 25.30 -13.22
C GLN A 179 22.64 24.27 -13.81
N LEU A 180 22.93 22.97 -13.65
CA LEU A 180 22.05 21.91 -14.15
C LEU A 180 20.69 21.92 -13.47
N LEU A 181 20.65 22.08 -12.15
CA LEU A 181 19.40 22.16 -11.39
C LEU A 181 18.56 23.39 -11.76
N GLN A 182 19.21 24.50 -12.13
CA GLN A 182 18.54 25.72 -12.54
C GLN A 182 18.06 25.68 -14.00
N GLU A 183 18.92 25.26 -14.92
CA GLU A 183 18.72 25.38 -16.37
C GLU A 183 17.95 24.20 -16.98
N VAL A 184 18.04 23.01 -16.38
CA VAL A 184 17.39 21.81 -16.93
C VAL A 184 16.02 21.63 -16.29
N ASP A 185 14.99 21.48 -17.13
CA ASP A 185 13.69 20.98 -16.72
C ASP A 185 13.72 19.46 -16.79
N GLY A 186 13.88 18.81 -15.63
CA GLY A 186 14.23 17.39 -15.55
C GLY A 186 13.57 16.67 -14.39
N PRO A 187 13.72 15.35 -14.30
CA PRO A 187 12.97 14.49 -13.38
C PRO A 187 12.97 14.91 -11.90
N LEU A 188 13.98 15.65 -11.44
CA LEU A 188 14.07 16.15 -10.06
C LEU A 188 13.00 17.20 -9.75
N LYS A 189 12.51 17.95 -10.75
CA LYS A 189 11.44 18.93 -10.56
C LYS A 189 10.05 18.30 -10.55
N HIS A 190 9.91 17.13 -11.18
CA HIS A 190 8.62 16.49 -11.40
C HIS A 190 8.34 15.38 -10.39
N PHE A 191 9.32 14.52 -10.09
CA PHE A 191 9.12 13.41 -9.18
C PHE A 191 9.47 13.76 -7.74
N ALA A 192 8.52 13.50 -6.85
CA ALA A 192 8.72 13.70 -5.43
C ALA A 192 9.84 12.85 -4.85
N HIS A 193 10.64 13.48 -4.00
CA HIS A 193 11.75 12.81 -3.31
C HIS A 193 12.15 13.60 -2.05
N THR A 194 12.82 12.94 -1.10
CA THR A 194 13.27 13.56 0.15
C THR A 194 14.78 13.71 0.22
N THR A 195 15.53 13.02 -0.63
CA THR A 195 16.98 13.22 -0.76
C THR A 195 17.27 14.54 -1.48
N PRO A 196 18.13 15.45 -0.98
CA PRO A 196 18.43 16.70 -1.66
C PRO A 196 18.83 16.54 -3.14
N ASP A 197 18.31 17.41 -4.01
CA ASP A 197 18.54 17.43 -5.46
C ASP A 197 20.01 17.27 -5.85
N GLU A 198 20.89 18.04 -5.20
CA GLU A 198 22.34 18.02 -5.46
C GLU A 198 22.95 16.64 -5.20
N LYS A 199 22.47 15.95 -4.16
CA LYS A 199 22.95 14.62 -3.80
C LYS A 199 22.47 13.57 -4.80
N LEU A 200 21.18 13.60 -5.17
CA LEU A 200 20.65 12.67 -6.18
C LEU A 200 21.34 12.86 -7.53
N LEU A 201 21.51 14.10 -7.98
CA LEU A 201 22.14 14.40 -9.26
C LEU A 201 23.62 14.04 -9.25
N SER A 202 24.36 14.41 -8.20
CA SER A 202 25.79 14.08 -8.12
C SER A 202 26.03 12.56 -8.06
N ASP A 203 25.25 11.82 -7.27
CA ASP A 203 25.32 10.35 -7.22
C ASP A 203 25.09 9.75 -8.62
N ALA A 204 24.07 10.23 -9.34
CA ALA A 204 23.79 9.74 -10.69
C ALA A 204 24.88 10.10 -11.69
N LEU A 205 25.33 11.36 -11.74
CA LEU A 205 26.37 11.81 -12.67
C LEU A 205 27.72 11.11 -12.40
N ASN A 206 28.03 10.79 -11.15
CA ASN A 206 29.21 10.01 -10.81
C ASN A 206 29.16 8.61 -11.44
N GLY A 207 27.97 8.03 -11.60
CA GLY A 207 27.79 6.78 -12.37
C GLY A 207 28.14 6.90 -13.86
N TYR A 208 28.05 8.11 -14.45
CA TYR A 208 28.45 8.38 -15.84
C TYR A 208 29.95 8.71 -15.98
N ILE A 209 30.64 8.97 -14.87
CA ILE A 209 32.10 9.17 -14.81
C ILE A 209 32.84 7.83 -14.69
N GLN A 210 32.21 6.81 -14.11
CA GLN A 210 32.82 5.50 -13.95
C GLN A 210 32.87 4.75 -15.29
N LYS A 211 34.02 4.14 -15.60
CA LYS A 211 34.19 3.25 -16.74
C LYS A 211 33.42 1.95 -16.46
N LYS A 212 32.48 1.57 -17.33
CA LYS A 212 31.60 0.40 -17.14
C LYS A 212 32.20 -0.92 -17.66
N GLY A 213 33.32 -0.86 -18.37
CA GLY A 213 34.02 -2.03 -18.91
C GLY A 213 35.12 -1.59 -19.86
N THR A 214 35.92 -2.54 -20.38
CA THR A 214 37.04 -2.23 -21.30
C THR A 214 36.60 -1.40 -22.51
N ASP A 215 35.43 -1.73 -23.07
CA ASP A 215 34.89 -1.17 -24.32
C ASP A 215 33.84 -0.07 -24.12
N THR A 216 33.52 0.28 -22.87
CA THR A 216 32.57 1.37 -22.56
C THR A 216 33.29 2.43 -21.71
N PRO A 217 33.92 3.42 -22.36
CA PRO A 217 34.57 4.53 -21.67
C PRO A 217 33.56 5.34 -20.84
N ALA A 218 34.09 6.13 -19.92
CA ALA A 218 33.29 7.13 -19.20
C ALA A 218 32.64 8.12 -20.18
N ILE A 219 31.39 8.49 -19.93
CA ILE A 219 30.65 9.47 -20.76
C ILE A 219 30.99 10.89 -20.33
N LEU A 220 31.17 11.08 -19.01
CA LEU A 220 31.52 12.36 -18.41
C LEU A 220 32.88 12.28 -17.71
N LYS A 221 33.49 13.44 -17.50
CA LYS A 221 34.60 13.65 -16.57
C LYS A 221 34.26 14.80 -15.64
N ASN A 222 34.78 14.76 -14.43
CA ASN A 222 34.70 15.90 -13.51
C ASN A 222 36.02 16.66 -13.48
N THR A 223 35.94 17.95 -13.23
CA THR A 223 37.12 18.81 -13.01
C THR A 223 36.81 19.71 -11.83
N LEU A 224 37.69 19.70 -10.84
CA LEU A 224 37.58 20.59 -9.70
C LEU A 224 38.12 21.97 -10.12
N LEU A 225 37.28 22.99 -10.08
CA LEU A 225 37.67 24.37 -10.26
C LEU A 225 38.27 24.92 -8.95
N ASN A 226 39.07 25.99 -9.05
CA ASN A 226 39.78 26.58 -7.92
C ASN A 226 38.87 26.99 -6.75
N ASP A 227 37.57 27.22 -7.02
CA ASP A 227 36.57 27.62 -6.02
C ASP A 227 35.86 26.42 -5.36
N GLY A 228 36.38 25.19 -5.53
CA GLY A 228 35.77 23.96 -5.01
C GLY A 228 34.54 23.48 -5.78
N ILE A 229 34.19 24.17 -6.87
CA ILE A 229 33.06 23.82 -7.73
C ILE A 229 33.46 22.66 -8.65
N ILE A 230 32.66 21.60 -8.64
CA ILE A 230 32.82 20.47 -9.56
C ILE A 230 32.14 20.82 -10.89
N LEU A 231 32.94 20.88 -11.95
CA LEU A 231 32.47 21.03 -13.31
C LEU A 231 32.38 19.65 -13.97
N TYR A 232 31.21 19.29 -14.47
CA TYR A 232 31.02 18.08 -15.27
C TYR A 232 31.19 18.44 -16.74
N GLN A 233 32.03 17.69 -17.45
CA GLN A 233 32.32 17.90 -18.87
C GLN A 233 32.16 16.58 -19.63
N PRO A 234 31.77 16.63 -20.91
CA PRO A 234 31.68 15.42 -21.70
C PRO A 234 33.06 14.89 -22.07
N THR A 235 33.18 13.57 -22.18
CA THR A 235 34.34 12.92 -22.83
C THR A 235 34.13 12.87 -24.34
N GLU A 236 35.17 12.58 -25.10
CA GLU A 236 35.04 12.38 -26.55
C GLU A 236 34.04 11.26 -26.89
N TYR A 237 34.07 10.17 -26.10
CA TYR A 237 33.10 9.08 -26.23
C TYR A 237 31.66 9.56 -25.97
N GLY A 238 31.43 10.33 -24.90
CA GLY A 238 30.12 10.93 -24.62
C GLY A 238 29.63 11.84 -25.74
N ILE A 239 30.50 12.68 -26.30
CA ILE A 239 30.15 13.53 -27.46
C ILE A 239 29.71 12.67 -28.64
N ARG A 240 30.47 11.62 -28.99
CA ARG A 240 30.15 10.73 -30.13
C ARG A 240 28.83 9.99 -29.91
N LEU A 241 28.61 9.46 -28.71
CA LEU A 241 27.42 8.68 -28.36
C LEU A 241 26.13 9.51 -28.49
N TYR A 242 26.17 10.78 -28.05
CA TYR A 242 24.97 11.61 -27.97
C TYR A 242 24.75 12.54 -29.16
N ASN A 243 25.80 12.95 -29.88
CA ASN A 243 25.62 13.84 -31.02
C ASN A 243 25.23 13.09 -32.30
N LYS A 244 25.44 11.77 -32.44
CA LYS A 244 25.15 10.97 -33.67
C LYS A 244 25.65 11.58 -35.01
N THR A 245 26.44 12.66 -34.99
CA THR A 245 26.80 13.51 -36.15
C THR A 245 28.28 13.89 -36.22
N LEU A 246 29.15 13.20 -35.48
CA LEU A 246 30.54 13.03 -35.92
C LEU A 246 30.57 11.69 -36.64
N GLY A 247 30.51 11.77 -37.97
CA GLY A 247 30.15 10.69 -38.87
C GLY A 247 30.77 9.34 -38.51
N HIS A 248 29.97 8.29 -38.67
CA HIS A 248 30.49 7.05 -39.19
C HIS A 248 31.27 7.38 -40.46
N SER A 249 32.58 7.56 -40.33
CA SER A 249 33.47 6.85 -41.24
C SER A 249 33.34 5.40 -40.82
N GLU A 250 32.52 4.66 -41.54
CA GLU A 250 32.67 3.22 -41.68
C GLU A 250 34.09 2.98 -42.18
N SER A 251 35.07 2.91 -41.27
CA SER A 251 36.41 2.45 -41.61
C SER A 251 36.48 0.97 -41.30
N GLU A 252 36.43 0.21 -42.39
CA GLU A 252 36.97 -1.12 -42.60
C GLU A 252 36.25 -2.27 -41.87
N GLU A 253 35.24 -2.82 -42.56
CA GLU A 253 35.06 -4.27 -42.57
C GLU A 253 36.42 -4.92 -42.84
N ILE A 254 36.93 -5.67 -41.87
CA ILE A 254 38.06 -6.56 -42.09
C ILE A 254 37.52 -7.70 -42.97
N ASP A 255 37.93 -7.68 -44.24
CA ASP A 255 37.72 -8.80 -45.15
C ASP A 255 38.58 -9.99 -44.69
N PHE A 256 37.92 -11.05 -44.23
CA PHE A 256 38.55 -12.29 -43.77
C PHE A 256 38.82 -13.28 -44.91
N ASP A 257 38.51 -12.94 -46.17
CA ASP A 257 38.71 -13.86 -47.31
C ASP A 257 40.18 -13.97 -47.76
N ASN A 258 41.13 -13.43 -47.00
CA ASN A 258 42.57 -13.51 -47.29
C ASN A 258 43.43 -14.05 -46.12
N LEU A 259 42.87 -14.94 -45.30
CA LEU A 259 43.62 -15.78 -44.35
C LEU A 259 43.78 -17.22 -44.87
#